data_AF-A0A0N0MQB4-F1
#
_entry.id   AF-A0A0N0MQB4-F1
#
_cell.length_a   1.000
_cell.length_b   1.000
_cell.length_c   1.000
_cell.angle_alpha   90.00
_cell.angle_beta   90.00
_cell.angle_gamma   90.00
#
_symmetry.space_group_name_H-M   'P 1'
#
loop_
_entity.id
_entity.type
_entity.pdbx_description
1 polymer ?
#
loop_
_entity_poly.entity_id
_entity_poly.type
_entity_poly.pdbx_seq_one_letter_code
_entity_poly.pdbx_strand_id
1 'polypeptide(L)'
;MRIEPRQHLLDIWRAMARNSIDDGAWSWGKWGGLSSVADAERLLCLMYPATEIAGFRLDDPDLTQYDVEKALGRPGGRTEIPGLLLTAVGDFMRRHTGDDERPTFAGGHYFAPQEDGRELTGKQREMEVVDSYSMSVTLCLATLGFLRTYEARTGRRDMLHLIQELKTACSNRLTAAMVSLLRSFTVNVFDAESPQGRTLCELLGQGRLPPRLVLQTFQRRFRSLRATLTESVVLGVDVEEALRDESGLFECGWTWSLVKDAPEVATDEPIGPQPNGVADPVPYLYFTVVALDGIQDLFSERTLTLGLLNPEQQKLAEALRLRWEITQQYWSGIARFDAQRWPLEDIPWRTTGQQLESPYFSLSVAAILVHDLVRRRATDDDLTRTVDVMERLAEHGRITSRMARDDATALLLHRPGVALPLQGSEALGPPMRWTIADFSAQLLKRTVQLCTLSRNPDSHDRLLRLAEQVFEHLWQRRIEEGEGTGLWDDVHAVYPSAPRSEEPPSWSVTERVTECMVAAHDLYSQRPIRSTELTTLARALLSESTHLLGHEQLEVPAIPGSGQGKALKSLEIRLRRARRIVDERPGSACALALSVLGELETLAQARDDAQGA
;
A
#
# COMPACT_ATOMS: atom_id res chain seq x y z
N MET A 1 -11.13 3.89 -16.91
CA MET A 1 -12.05 4.68 -16.05
C MET A 1 -11.24 5.61 -15.17
N ARG A 2 -11.75 6.81 -14.87
CA ARG A 2 -11.09 7.74 -13.95
C ARG A 2 -11.13 7.21 -12.52
N ILE A 3 -10.02 7.34 -11.79
CA ILE A 3 -9.97 7.02 -10.36
C ILE A 3 -10.65 8.14 -9.57
N GLU A 4 -11.74 7.81 -8.88
CA GLU A 4 -12.53 8.72 -8.04
C GLU A 4 -12.56 8.18 -6.60
N PRO A 5 -11.49 8.36 -5.80
CA PRO A 5 -11.30 7.62 -4.55
C PRO A 5 -12.48 7.69 -3.60
N ARG A 6 -13.08 8.88 -3.44
CA ARG A 6 -14.25 9.07 -2.58
C ARG A 6 -15.45 8.27 -3.06
N GLN A 7 -15.81 8.37 -4.34
CA GLN A 7 -16.98 7.67 -4.85
C GLN A 7 -16.78 6.15 -4.77
N HIS A 8 -15.61 5.67 -5.18
CA HIS A 8 -15.29 4.25 -5.19
C HIS A 8 -15.24 3.64 -3.78
N LEU A 9 -14.67 4.34 -2.80
CA LEU A 9 -14.72 3.91 -1.39
C LEU A 9 -16.16 3.84 -0.85
N LEU A 10 -17.02 4.81 -1.18
CA LEU A 10 -18.42 4.77 -0.78
C LEU A 10 -19.15 3.57 -1.41
N ASP A 11 -18.83 3.20 -2.65
CA ASP A 11 -19.39 2.02 -3.31
C ASP A 11 -18.91 0.71 -2.67
N ILE A 12 -17.64 0.63 -2.30
CA ILE A 12 -17.07 -0.50 -1.55
C ILE A 12 -17.75 -0.62 -0.19
N TRP A 13 -17.90 0.47 0.56
CA TRP A 13 -18.55 0.47 1.87
C TRP A 13 -20.01 0.05 1.79
N ARG A 14 -20.75 0.47 0.75
CA ARG A 14 -22.12 -0.01 0.51
C ARG A 14 -22.17 -1.50 0.25
N ALA A 15 -21.25 -2.03 -0.57
CA ALA A 15 -21.19 -3.45 -0.88
C ALA A 15 -20.80 -4.28 0.35
N MET A 16 -19.79 -3.84 1.09
CA MET A 16 -19.32 -4.46 2.32
C MET A 16 -20.43 -4.45 3.40
N ALA A 17 -21.10 -3.31 3.62
CA ALA A 17 -22.20 -3.21 4.56
C ALA A 17 -23.37 -4.13 4.19
N ARG A 18 -23.67 -4.31 2.90
CA ARG A 18 -24.69 -5.28 2.46
C ARG A 18 -24.31 -6.72 2.78
N ASN A 19 -23.03 -7.06 2.72
CA ASN A 19 -22.54 -8.42 2.92
C ASN A 19 -22.21 -8.73 4.39
N SER A 20 -21.82 -7.73 5.18
CA SER A 20 -21.23 -7.92 6.52
C SER A 20 -22.06 -7.39 7.67
N ILE A 21 -23.18 -6.75 7.37
CA ILE A 21 -24.08 -6.21 8.37
C ILE A 21 -25.46 -6.80 8.09
N ASP A 22 -25.90 -7.62 9.04
CA ASP A 22 -27.18 -8.30 9.04
C ASP A 22 -27.96 -7.89 10.29
N ASP A 23 -29.19 -7.42 10.10
CA ASP A 23 -30.04 -6.85 11.16
C ASP A 23 -29.34 -5.84 12.10
N GLY A 24 -28.44 -5.02 11.53
CA GLY A 24 -27.69 -4.00 12.28
C GLY A 24 -26.53 -4.54 13.13
N ALA A 25 -26.26 -5.84 13.08
CA ALA A 25 -25.14 -6.48 13.73
C ALA A 25 -24.08 -6.95 12.73
N TRP A 26 -22.84 -7.06 13.18
CA TRP A 26 -21.74 -7.54 12.35
C TRP A 26 -21.86 -9.06 12.16
N SER A 27 -21.87 -9.50 10.91
CA SER A 27 -21.94 -10.91 10.55
C SER A 27 -20.66 -11.33 9.86
N TRP A 28 -19.95 -12.27 10.47
CA TRP A 28 -18.74 -12.84 9.88
C TRP A 28 -19.04 -13.88 8.77
N GLY A 29 -20.30 -14.29 8.62
CA GLY A 29 -20.70 -15.35 7.70
C GLY A 29 -20.11 -16.72 8.08
N LYS A 30 -20.23 -17.69 7.17
CA LYS A 30 -19.84 -19.10 7.43
C LYS A 30 -18.33 -19.30 7.58
N TRP A 31 -17.52 -18.40 7.02
CA TRP A 31 -16.06 -18.51 6.99
C TRP A 31 -15.37 -17.70 8.09
N GLY A 32 -16.15 -16.93 8.86
CA GLY A 32 -15.69 -16.10 9.96
C GLY A 32 -14.98 -16.89 11.05
N GLY A 33 -13.88 -16.36 11.57
CA GLY A 33 -13.08 -16.96 12.63
C GLY A 33 -12.18 -18.10 12.17
N LEU A 34 -12.24 -18.52 10.90
CA LEU A 34 -11.38 -19.59 10.38
C LEU A 34 -10.01 -19.09 9.90
N SER A 35 -9.89 -17.80 9.60
CA SER A 35 -8.66 -17.17 9.14
C SER A 35 -8.55 -15.78 9.74
N SER A 36 -7.46 -15.56 10.47
CA SER A 36 -7.14 -14.25 11.04
C SER A 36 -6.85 -13.21 9.95
N VAL A 37 -6.30 -13.67 8.81
CA VAL A 37 -6.06 -12.85 7.62
C VAL A 37 -7.38 -12.36 7.03
N ALA A 38 -8.30 -13.27 6.69
CA ALA A 38 -9.55 -12.90 6.02
C ALA A 38 -10.46 -12.01 6.88
N ASP A 39 -10.51 -12.26 8.19
CA ASP A 39 -11.29 -11.42 9.09
C ASP A 39 -10.68 -10.02 9.24
N ALA A 40 -9.34 -9.91 9.25
CA ALA A 40 -8.65 -8.62 9.26
C ALA A 40 -8.86 -7.86 7.95
N GLU A 41 -8.79 -8.53 6.79
CA GLU A 41 -9.02 -7.92 5.46
C GLU A 41 -10.38 -7.22 5.42
N ARG A 42 -11.40 -7.91 5.93
CA ARG A 42 -12.77 -7.40 5.99
C ARG A 42 -12.90 -6.19 6.90
N LEU A 43 -12.28 -6.20 8.08
CA LEU A 43 -12.29 -5.05 8.99
C LEU A 43 -11.53 -3.86 8.42
N LEU A 44 -10.40 -4.09 7.77
CA LEU A 44 -9.57 -3.04 7.18
C LEU A 44 -10.26 -2.31 6.04
N CYS A 45 -11.18 -2.97 5.33
CA CYS A 45 -12.04 -2.31 4.35
C CYS A 45 -12.79 -1.08 4.92
N LEU A 46 -13.10 -1.07 6.23
CA LEU A 46 -13.66 0.09 6.94
C LEU A 46 -12.62 0.84 7.77
N MET A 47 -11.89 0.12 8.61
CA MET A 47 -11.03 0.72 9.63
C MET A 47 -9.93 1.57 8.98
N TYR A 48 -9.34 1.11 7.88
CA TYR A 48 -8.23 1.81 7.25
C TYR A 48 -8.67 3.16 6.62
N PRO A 49 -9.67 3.24 5.73
CA PRO A 49 -10.12 4.54 5.22
C PRO A 49 -10.72 5.45 6.30
N ALA A 50 -11.42 4.88 7.29
CA ALA A 50 -12.01 5.65 8.39
C ALA A 50 -10.95 6.34 9.26
N THR A 51 -9.71 5.85 9.26
CA THR A 51 -8.64 6.42 10.07
C THR A 51 -7.62 7.22 9.28
N GLU A 52 -7.39 6.88 8.01
CA GLU A 52 -6.43 7.57 7.15
C GLU A 52 -7.05 8.77 6.43
N ILE A 53 -8.36 8.73 6.10
CA ILE A 53 -9.01 9.80 5.35
C ILE A 53 -9.98 10.56 6.26
N ALA A 54 -9.67 11.82 6.56
CA ALA A 54 -10.51 12.69 7.39
C ALA A 54 -11.96 12.79 6.91
N GLY A 55 -12.19 12.73 5.59
CA GLY A 55 -13.51 12.76 4.98
C GLY A 55 -14.33 11.46 5.08
N PHE A 56 -13.75 10.38 5.60
CA PHE A 56 -14.38 9.07 5.85
C PHE A 56 -14.42 8.71 7.33
N ARG A 57 -14.03 9.63 8.21
CA ARG A 57 -13.93 9.36 9.64
C ARG A 57 -15.23 8.85 10.24
N LEU A 58 -15.10 7.88 11.15
CA LEU A 58 -16.20 7.27 11.89
C LEU A 58 -16.00 7.35 13.41
N ASP A 59 -14.92 7.95 13.87
CA ASP A 59 -14.53 8.08 15.28
C ASP A 59 -15.11 9.33 15.97
N ASP A 60 -15.75 10.23 15.21
CA ASP A 60 -16.37 11.46 15.70
C ASP A 60 -17.76 11.65 15.06
N PRO A 61 -18.85 11.23 15.73
CA PRO A 61 -20.21 11.30 15.20
C PRO A 61 -20.66 12.69 14.73
N ASP A 62 -20.10 13.77 15.31
CA ASP A 62 -20.45 15.14 14.94
C ASP A 62 -19.85 15.56 13.60
N LEU A 63 -18.76 14.91 13.19
CA LEU A 63 -18.01 15.21 11.96
C LEU A 63 -18.19 14.15 10.86
N THR A 64 -18.89 13.05 11.15
CA THR A 64 -19.27 12.05 10.15
C THR A 64 -20.11 12.68 9.04
N GLN A 65 -19.67 12.51 7.80
CA GLN A 65 -20.34 13.09 6.63
C GLN A 65 -21.58 12.28 6.23
N TYR A 66 -22.60 12.96 5.71
CA TYR A 66 -23.91 12.35 5.40
C TYR A 66 -23.84 11.22 4.37
N ASP A 67 -23.02 11.37 3.34
CA ASP A 67 -22.82 10.35 2.30
C ASP A 67 -22.10 9.10 2.83
N VAL A 68 -21.17 9.28 3.78
CA VAL A 68 -20.49 8.20 4.51
C VAL A 68 -21.48 7.44 5.40
N GLU A 69 -22.28 8.15 6.19
CA GLU A 69 -23.37 7.55 6.98
C GLU A 69 -24.35 6.78 6.09
N LYS A 70 -24.78 7.38 4.98
CA LYS A 70 -25.69 6.77 4.01
C LYS A 70 -25.09 5.54 3.33
N ALA A 71 -23.78 5.51 3.10
CA ALA A 71 -23.11 4.36 2.50
C ALA A 71 -23.14 3.13 3.43
N LEU A 72 -23.03 3.36 4.74
CA LEU A 72 -23.12 2.29 5.73
C LEU A 72 -24.57 1.90 6.01
N GLY A 73 -25.48 2.87 6.21
CA GLY A 73 -26.96 2.80 6.13
C GLY A 73 -27.71 1.74 6.96
N ARG A 74 -27.32 0.46 6.87
CA ARG A 74 -27.81 -0.69 7.63
C ARG A 74 -27.48 -0.72 9.13
N PRO A 75 -26.32 -0.25 9.62
CA PRO A 75 -25.94 -0.41 11.02
C PRO A 75 -26.59 0.59 11.99
N GLY A 76 -27.37 1.56 11.47
CA GLY A 76 -27.91 2.68 12.24
C GLY A 76 -27.38 4.02 11.74
N GLY A 77 -27.56 5.07 12.54
CA GLY A 77 -27.06 6.41 12.25
C GLY A 77 -25.63 6.61 12.71
N ARG A 78 -25.13 7.83 12.52
CA ARG A 78 -23.76 8.25 12.92
C ARG A 78 -23.38 8.00 14.39
N THR A 79 -24.34 7.81 15.29
CA THR A 79 -24.10 7.50 16.71
C THR A 79 -23.94 6.01 17.00
N GLU A 80 -24.52 5.14 16.17
CA GLU A 80 -24.49 3.69 16.34
C GLU A 80 -23.28 3.05 15.63
N ILE A 81 -22.87 3.60 14.48
CA ILE A 81 -21.76 3.09 13.66
C ILE A 81 -20.47 2.85 14.47
N PRO A 82 -19.97 3.79 15.30
CA PRO A 82 -18.74 3.56 16.06
C PRO A 82 -18.86 2.35 16.99
N GLY A 83 -20.01 2.21 17.65
CA GLY A 83 -20.26 1.11 18.58
C GLY A 83 -20.26 -0.25 17.87
N LEU A 84 -20.89 -0.34 16.69
CA LEU A 84 -20.86 -1.55 15.88
C LEU A 84 -19.43 -1.95 15.51
N LEU A 85 -18.60 -0.99 15.08
CA LEU A 85 -17.21 -1.26 14.70
C LEU A 85 -16.40 -1.74 15.89
N LEU A 86 -16.55 -1.11 17.05
CA LEU A 86 -15.86 -1.57 18.26
C LEU A 86 -16.32 -2.97 18.69
N THR A 87 -17.62 -3.27 18.57
CA THR A 87 -18.10 -4.64 18.79
C THR A 87 -17.47 -5.61 17.81
N ALA A 88 -17.43 -5.32 16.52
CA ALA A 88 -16.83 -6.17 15.49
C ALA A 88 -15.32 -6.40 15.74
N VAL A 89 -14.57 -5.34 16.08
CA VAL A 89 -13.14 -5.47 16.41
C VAL A 89 -12.95 -6.28 17.70
N GLY A 90 -13.78 -6.08 18.73
CA GLY A 90 -13.70 -6.88 19.96
C GLY A 90 -14.00 -8.37 19.71
N ASP A 91 -14.94 -8.61 18.81
CA ASP A 91 -15.29 -9.93 18.31
C ASP A 91 -14.14 -10.60 17.54
N PHE A 92 -13.39 -9.83 16.74
CA PHE A 92 -12.17 -10.29 16.08
C PHE A 92 -11.09 -10.64 17.11
N MET A 93 -10.81 -9.75 18.06
CA MET A 93 -9.78 -9.97 19.08
C MET A 93 -10.05 -11.24 19.88
N ARG A 94 -11.31 -11.47 20.29
CA ARG A 94 -11.69 -12.69 21.01
C ARG A 94 -11.58 -13.96 20.17
N ARG A 95 -12.01 -13.94 18.90
CA ARG A 95 -11.94 -15.11 18.01
C ARG A 95 -10.49 -15.51 17.69
N HIS A 96 -9.60 -14.53 17.59
CA HIS A 96 -8.19 -14.72 17.26
C HIS A 96 -7.28 -14.57 18.49
N THR A 97 -7.73 -15.13 19.60
CA THR A 97 -6.96 -15.33 20.83
C THR A 97 -7.09 -16.81 21.22
N GLY A 98 -5.97 -17.46 21.47
CA GLY A 98 -5.91 -18.89 21.81
C GLY A 98 -6.30 -19.16 23.26
N ASP A 99 -6.41 -20.45 23.61
CA ASP A 99 -6.72 -20.90 24.97
C ASP A 99 -5.66 -20.49 26.00
N ASP A 100 -4.44 -20.21 25.54
CA ASP A 100 -3.31 -19.68 26.31
C ASP A 100 -3.31 -18.15 26.43
N GLU A 101 -4.43 -17.51 26.08
CA GLU A 101 -4.65 -16.06 26.05
C GLU A 101 -3.74 -15.30 25.06
N ARG A 102 -2.96 -16.01 24.22
CA ARG A 102 -2.09 -15.37 23.24
C ARG A 102 -2.87 -15.01 21.96
N PRO A 103 -2.59 -13.87 21.33
CA PRO A 103 -3.11 -13.57 20.01
C PRO A 103 -2.68 -14.64 18.98
N THR A 104 -3.62 -15.15 18.19
CA THR A 104 -3.37 -16.11 17.10
C THR A 104 -3.38 -15.41 15.75
N PHE A 105 -2.59 -15.94 14.82
CA PHE A 105 -2.34 -15.33 13.51
C PHE A 105 -2.58 -16.32 12.36
N ALA A 106 -3.56 -17.20 12.54
CA ALA A 106 -3.84 -18.32 11.64
C ALA A 106 -4.15 -17.88 10.20
N GLY A 107 -3.52 -18.55 9.22
CA GLY A 107 -3.78 -18.35 7.79
C GLY A 107 -5.09 -18.99 7.30
N GLY A 108 -5.52 -20.09 7.93
CA GLY A 108 -6.84 -20.68 7.71
C GLY A 108 -7.04 -21.28 6.32
N HIS A 109 -8.07 -20.81 5.61
CA HIS A 109 -8.45 -21.32 4.29
C HIS A 109 -7.52 -20.86 3.15
N TYR A 110 -6.61 -19.90 3.40
CA TYR A 110 -5.58 -19.51 2.43
C TYR A 110 -4.52 -20.60 2.23
N PHE A 111 -4.35 -21.51 3.20
CA PHE A 111 -3.50 -22.69 3.01
C PHE A 111 -4.22 -23.75 2.20
N ALA A 112 -3.52 -24.25 1.18
CA ALA A 112 -3.91 -25.39 0.39
C ALA A 112 -2.82 -26.47 0.43
N PRO A 113 -3.14 -27.76 0.25
CA PRO A 113 -2.13 -28.77 0.01
C PRO A 113 -1.40 -28.48 -1.31
N GLN A 114 -0.11 -28.79 -1.37
CA GLN A 114 0.67 -28.67 -2.61
C GLN A 114 0.23 -29.70 -3.66
N GLU A 115 -0.16 -30.90 -3.21
CA GLU A 115 -0.72 -31.96 -4.06
C GLU A 115 -2.26 -31.95 -3.98
N ASP A 116 -2.93 -31.87 -5.13
CA ASP A 116 -4.39 -31.90 -5.18
C ASP A 116 -4.94 -33.24 -4.65
N GLY A 117 -6.08 -33.20 -3.96
CA GLY A 117 -6.75 -34.38 -3.38
C GLY A 117 -6.27 -34.79 -1.99
N ARG A 118 -5.24 -34.13 -1.42
CA ARG A 118 -4.92 -34.25 0.02
C ARG A 118 -5.72 -33.25 0.86
N GLU A 119 -5.90 -33.54 2.13
CA GLU A 119 -6.50 -32.62 3.10
C GLU A 119 -5.46 -32.13 4.10
N LEU A 120 -5.50 -30.83 4.41
CA LEU A 120 -4.70 -30.24 5.49
C LEU A 120 -5.36 -30.51 6.84
N THR A 121 -4.54 -30.78 7.85
CA THR A 121 -5.01 -30.93 9.24
C THR A 121 -5.44 -29.60 9.85
N GLY A 122 -6.22 -29.63 10.94
CA GLY A 122 -6.59 -28.41 11.69
C GLY A 122 -5.37 -27.59 12.14
N LYS A 123 -4.33 -28.26 12.66
CA LYS A 123 -3.07 -27.62 13.06
C LYS A 123 -2.37 -26.90 11.89
N GLN A 124 -2.39 -27.48 10.70
CA GLN A 124 -1.84 -26.85 9.50
C GLN A 124 -2.62 -25.58 9.11
N ARG A 125 -3.94 -25.56 9.32
CA ARG A 125 -4.76 -24.36 9.07
C ARG A 125 -4.58 -23.28 10.12
N GLU A 126 -4.31 -23.68 11.36
CA GLU A 126 -4.01 -22.78 12.48
C GLU A 126 -2.61 -22.17 12.41
N MET A 127 -1.76 -22.63 11.48
CA MET A 127 -0.42 -22.09 11.32
C MET A 127 -0.44 -20.59 11.08
N GLU A 128 0.48 -19.92 11.76
CA GLU A 128 0.61 -18.48 11.66
C GLU A 128 1.41 -18.08 10.43
N VAL A 129 1.10 -16.91 9.87
CA VAL A 129 1.64 -16.45 8.59
C VAL A 129 1.99 -14.97 8.66
N VAL A 130 3.04 -14.56 7.93
CA VAL A 130 3.51 -13.17 7.89
C VAL A 130 2.42 -12.18 7.46
N ASP A 131 1.52 -12.57 6.56
CA ASP A 131 0.35 -11.78 6.20
C ASP A 131 -0.47 -11.37 7.41
N SER A 132 -0.78 -12.32 8.31
CA SER A 132 -1.57 -12.04 9.50
C SER A 132 -0.85 -11.14 10.49
N TYR A 133 0.48 -11.30 10.65
CA TYR A 133 1.27 -10.40 11.49
C TYR A 133 1.24 -8.97 10.94
N SER A 134 1.50 -8.81 9.65
CA SER A 134 1.52 -7.51 8.97
C SER A 134 0.16 -6.82 9.04
N MET A 135 -0.91 -7.52 8.69
CA MET A 135 -2.27 -6.97 8.74
C MET A 135 -2.71 -6.62 10.16
N SER A 136 -2.25 -7.36 11.16
CA SER A 136 -2.53 -7.06 12.56
C SER A 136 -1.84 -5.77 13.02
N VAL A 137 -0.66 -5.44 12.50
CA VAL A 137 -0.02 -4.14 12.76
C VAL A 137 -0.93 -3.01 12.28
N THR A 138 -1.34 -3.04 11.01
CA THR A 138 -2.22 -2.03 10.40
C THR A 138 -3.55 -1.93 11.14
N LEU A 139 -4.22 -3.06 11.41
CA LEU A 139 -5.52 -3.09 12.08
C LEU A 139 -5.45 -2.57 13.52
N CYS A 140 -4.42 -2.97 14.29
CA CYS A 140 -4.24 -2.50 15.66
C CYS A 140 -3.96 -0.99 15.69
N LEU A 141 -3.12 -0.46 14.79
CA LEU A 141 -2.84 0.98 14.71
C LEU A 141 -4.08 1.79 14.29
N ALA A 142 -4.83 1.31 13.29
CA ALA A 142 -6.11 1.90 12.91
C ALA A 142 -7.06 1.94 14.12
N THR A 143 -7.23 0.81 14.80
CA THR A 143 -8.10 0.69 15.98
C THR A 143 -7.65 1.58 17.13
N LEU A 144 -6.38 1.56 17.53
CA LEU A 144 -5.87 2.37 18.64
C LEU A 144 -6.08 3.87 18.39
N GLY A 145 -5.83 4.34 17.16
CA GLY A 145 -6.10 5.74 16.81
C GLY A 145 -7.60 6.06 16.78
N PHE A 146 -8.45 5.14 16.32
CA PHE A 146 -9.91 5.29 16.38
C PHE A 146 -10.38 5.42 17.84
N LEU A 147 -9.94 4.52 18.71
CA LEU A 147 -10.28 4.49 20.14
C LEU A 147 -9.86 5.77 20.84
N ARG A 148 -8.65 6.28 20.55
CA ARG A 148 -8.11 7.52 21.13
C ARG A 148 -9.00 8.73 20.86
N THR A 149 -9.56 8.84 19.65
CA THR A 149 -10.48 9.94 19.34
C THR A 149 -11.86 9.69 19.93
N TYR A 150 -12.42 8.49 19.72
CA TYR A 150 -13.81 8.20 20.06
C TYR A 150 -14.08 8.19 21.57
N GLU A 151 -13.08 7.84 22.39
CA GLU A 151 -13.16 7.90 23.86
C GLU A 151 -13.55 9.30 24.36
N ALA A 152 -13.04 10.36 23.73
CA ALA A 152 -13.38 11.74 24.10
C ALA A 152 -14.77 12.18 23.62
N ARG A 153 -15.43 11.38 22.78
CA ARG A 153 -16.72 11.69 22.13
C ARG A 153 -17.90 10.91 22.71
N THR A 154 -17.64 9.79 23.39
CA THR A 154 -18.70 8.96 23.96
C THR A 154 -18.82 9.12 25.47
N GLY A 155 -20.05 9.28 25.96
CA GLY A 155 -20.37 9.29 27.39
C GLY A 155 -20.92 7.95 27.91
N ARG A 156 -21.09 6.95 27.05
CA ARG A 156 -21.74 5.69 27.45
C ARG A 156 -20.75 4.78 28.19
N ARG A 157 -21.12 4.32 29.39
CA ARG A 157 -20.24 3.53 30.27
C ARG A 157 -19.85 2.18 29.69
N ASP A 158 -20.79 1.49 29.05
CA ASP A 158 -20.56 0.23 28.33
C ASP A 158 -19.50 0.39 27.24
N MET A 159 -19.56 1.49 26.49
CA MET A 159 -18.64 1.78 25.41
C MET A 159 -17.26 2.16 25.93
N LEU A 160 -17.18 2.95 27.01
CA LEU A 160 -15.91 3.26 27.67
C LEU A 160 -15.21 2.01 28.21
N HIS A 161 -15.98 1.03 28.73
CA HIS A 161 -15.43 -0.25 29.15
C HIS A 161 -14.84 -1.03 27.97
N LEU A 162 -15.62 -1.18 26.89
CA LEU A 162 -15.17 -1.84 25.67
C LEU A 162 -13.94 -1.18 25.06
N ILE A 163 -13.85 0.17 25.10
CA ILE A 163 -12.68 0.91 24.63
C ILE A 163 -11.43 0.52 25.41
N GLN A 164 -11.51 0.39 26.74
CA GLN A 164 -10.37 0.02 27.57
C GLN A 164 -9.95 -1.44 27.35
N GLU A 165 -10.90 -2.36 27.24
CA GLU A 165 -10.64 -3.76 26.87
C GLU A 165 -9.92 -3.84 25.51
N LEU A 166 -10.43 -3.12 24.51
CA LEU A 166 -9.87 -3.10 23.18
C LEU A 166 -8.48 -2.47 23.12
N LYS A 167 -8.21 -1.40 23.89
CA LYS A 167 -6.86 -0.82 23.98
C LYS A 167 -5.85 -1.86 24.44
N THR A 168 -6.16 -2.61 25.48
CA THR A 168 -5.31 -3.68 26.00
C THR A 168 -5.14 -4.81 24.99
N ALA A 169 -6.24 -5.32 24.43
CA ALA A 169 -6.19 -6.40 23.44
C ALA A 169 -5.41 -6.02 22.17
N CYS A 170 -5.62 -4.80 21.65
CA CYS A 170 -4.89 -4.28 20.51
C CYS A 170 -3.41 -4.10 20.82
N SER A 171 -3.06 -3.59 22.01
CA SER A 171 -1.66 -3.43 22.43
C SER A 171 -0.96 -4.78 22.50
N ASN A 172 -1.58 -5.79 23.13
CA ASN A 172 -1.03 -7.14 23.23
C ASN A 172 -0.85 -7.79 21.84
N ARG A 173 -1.86 -7.70 20.98
CA ARG A 173 -1.80 -8.23 19.61
C ARG A 173 -0.77 -7.50 18.75
N LEU A 174 -0.66 -6.17 18.87
CA LEU A 174 0.34 -5.38 18.16
C LEU A 174 1.75 -5.81 18.56
N THR A 175 2.03 -5.94 19.85
CA THR A 175 3.33 -6.41 20.33
C THR A 175 3.64 -7.82 19.83
N ALA A 176 2.67 -8.75 19.93
CA ALA A 176 2.84 -10.13 19.46
C ALA A 176 3.10 -10.20 17.94
N ALA A 177 2.41 -9.36 17.15
CA ALA A 177 2.64 -9.24 15.71
C ALA A 177 4.03 -8.71 15.38
N MET A 178 4.50 -7.68 16.09
CA MET A 178 5.82 -7.09 15.90
C MET A 178 6.94 -8.09 16.25
N VAL A 179 6.80 -8.81 17.36
CA VAL A 179 7.72 -9.89 17.73
C VAL A 179 7.74 -10.99 16.67
N SER A 180 6.57 -11.38 16.16
CA SER A 180 6.48 -12.41 15.12
C SER A 180 7.09 -11.95 13.79
N LEU A 181 6.94 -10.68 13.41
CA LEU A 181 7.63 -10.09 12.26
C LEU A 181 9.16 -10.09 12.44
N LEU A 182 9.67 -9.82 13.64
CA LEU A 182 11.11 -9.91 13.93
C LEU A 182 11.63 -11.34 13.77
N ARG A 183 10.86 -12.33 14.24
CA ARG A 183 11.21 -13.77 14.19
C ARG A 183 10.95 -14.44 12.84
N SER A 184 10.22 -13.76 11.95
CA SER A 184 10.00 -14.19 10.55
C SER A 184 11.02 -13.59 9.58
N PHE A 185 11.84 -12.63 10.03
CA PHE A 185 12.93 -12.08 9.23
C PHE A 185 14.06 -13.09 9.12
N THR A 186 14.60 -13.26 7.92
CA THR A 186 15.69 -14.20 7.65
C THR A 186 16.77 -13.58 6.79
N VAL A 187 17.99 -14.07 7.01
CA VAL A 187 19.15 -13.85 6.13
C VAL A 187 19.64 -15.23 5.70
N ASN A 188 19.45 -15.54 4.43
CA ASN A 188 19.89 -16.79 3.85
C ASN A 188 21.29 -16.60 3.25
N VAL A 189 22.30 -17.29 3.77
CA VAL A 189 23.68 -17.25 3.26
C VAL A 189 23.98 -18.56 2.55
N PHE A 190 24.52 -18.48 1.34
CA PHE A 190 24.75 -19.65 0.49
C PHE A 190 25.99 -19.50 -0.38
N ASP A 191 26.58 -20.64 -0.74
CA ASP A 191 27.76 -20.68 -1.62
C ASP A 191 27.41 -20.33 -3.07
N ALA A 192 28.34 -19.71 -3.79
CA ALA A 192 28.13 -19.30 -5.19
C ALA A 192 27.91 -20.48 -6.15
N GLU A 193 28.46 -21.66 -5.85
CA GLU A 193 28.33 -22.87 -6.64
C GLU A 193 27.06 -23.68 -6.30
N SER A 194 26.36 -23.32 -5.22
CA SER A 194 25.06 -23.90 -4.88
C SER A 194 24.01 -23.63 -5.97
N PRO A 195 22.92 -24.42 -6.08
CA PRO A 195 21.85 -24.14 -7.03
C PRO A 195 21.27 -22.72 -6.91
N GLN A 196 21.13 -22.23 -5.68
CA GLN A 196 20.68 -20.87 -5.38
C GLN A 196 21.71 -19.82 -5.83
N GLY A 197 23.00 -20.05 -5.50
CA GLY A 197 24.11 -19.18 -5.90
C GLY A 197 24.26 -19.03 -7.40
N ARG A 198 24.16 -20.14 -8.14
CA ARG A 198 24.18 -20.13 -9.61
C ARG A 198 22.99 -19.36 -10.19
N THR A 199 21.79 -19.58 -9.66
CA THR A 199 20.58 -18.85 -10.09
C THR A 199 20.74 -17.35 -9.87
N LEU A 200 21.27 -16.93 -8.71
CA LEU A 200 21.54 -15.52 -8.44
C LEU A 200 22.61 -14.95 -9.39
N CYS A 201 23.69 -15.68 -9.64
CA CYS A 201 24.74 -15.24 -10.55
C CYS A 201 24.25 -15.10 -11.99
N GLU A 202 23.40 -16.02 -12.46
CA GLU A 202 22.76 -15.97 -13.78
C GLU A 202 21.83 -14.76 -13.90
N LEU A 203 20.97 -14.55 -12.89
CA LEU A 203 20.06 -13.42 -12.82
C LEU A 203 20.81 -12.08 -12.86
N LEU A 204 21.83 -11.91 -12.02
CA LEU A 204 22.61 -10.67 -11.94
C LEU A 204 23.50 -10.46 -13.15
N GLY A 205 24.06 -11.54 -13.71
CA GLY A 205 24.93 -11.49 -14.87
C GLY A 205 24.19 -11.31 -16.20
N GLN A 206 22.91 -11.68 -16.26
CA GLN A 206 22.04 -11.64 -17.45
C GLN A 206 22.72 -12.21 -18.71
N GLY A 207 23.50 -13.27 -18.55
CA GLY A 207 24.30 -13.91 -19.61
C GLY A 207 25.46 -13.06 -20.18
N ARG A 208 25.71 -11.86 -19.65
CA ARG A 208 26.73 -10.91 -20.13
C ARG A 208 27.99 -10.87 -19.28
N LEU A 209 27.85 -11.15 -17.99
CA LEU A 209 28.98 -11.15 -17.05
C LEU A 209 29.37 -12.57 -16.65
N PRO A 210 30.67 -12.91 -16.61
CA PRO A 210 31.13 -14.16 -16.03
C PRO A 210 30.75 -14.26 -14.54
N PRO A 211 30.37 -15.43 -14.01
CA PRO A 211 29.96 -15.59 -12.61
C PRO A 211 30.97 -15.05 -11.59
N ARG A 212 32.27 -15.21 -11.86
CA ARG A 212 33.33 -14.66 -11.00
C ARG A 212 33.29 -13.13 -10.89
N LEU A 213 32.98 -12.43 -11.98
CA LEU A 213 32.88 -10.97 -11.99
C LEU A 213 31.61 -10.51 -11.28
N VAL A 214 30.51 -11.26 -11.41
CA VAL A 214 29.27 -11.03 -10.66
C VAL A 214 29.55 -11.15 -9.17
N LEU A 215 30.22 -12.22 -8.72
CA LEU A 215 30.58 -12.43 -7.31
C LEU A 215 31.45 -11.30 -6.76
N GLN A 216 32.53 -10.92 -7.46
CA GLN A 216 33.39 -9.81 -7.03
C GLN A 216 32.62 -8.47 -6.93
N THR A 217 31.72 -8.22 -7.88
CA THR A 217 30.89 -7.01 -7.88
C THR A 217 29.89 -7.03 -6.73
N PHE A 218 29.28 -8.19 -6.46
CA PHE A 218 28.37 -8.41 -5.35
C PHE A 218 29.07 -8.16 -4.01
N GLN A 219 30.22 -8.79 -3.79
CA GLN A 219 31.02 -8.62 -2.57
C GLN A 219 31.36 -7.15 -2.32
N ARG A 220 31.84 -6.45 -3.35
CA ARG A 220 32.16 -5.02 -3.24
C ARG A 220 30.93 -4.17 -2.93
N ARG A 221 29.81 -4.42 -3.59
CA ARG A 221 28.57 -3.63 -3.46
C ARG A 221 27.92 -3.81 -2.10
N PHE A 222 27.87 -5.05 -1.60
CA PHE A 222 27.14 -5.42 -0.39
C PHE A 222 28.02 -5.55 0.86
N ARG A 223 29.31 -5.18 0.79
CA ARG A 223 30.22 -5.20 1.95
C ARG A 223 29.66 -4.45 3.16
N SER A 224 29.20 -3.20 2.95
CA SER A 224 28.65 -2.38 4.03
C SER A 224 27.39 -3.01 4.62
N LEU A 225 26.52 -3.55 3.76
CA LEU A 225 25.27 -4.16 4.19
C LEU A 225 25.51 -5.43 5.01
N ARG A 226 26.47 -6.25 4.59
CA ARG A 226 26.93 -7.42 5.33
C ARG A 226 27.45 -7.05 6.71
N ALA A 227 28.29 -6.02 6.81
CA ALA A 227 28.78 -5.53 8.11
C ALA A 227 27.62 -5.10 9.02
N THR A 228 26.65 -4.33 8.50
CA THR A 228 25.46 -3.93 9.26
C THR A 228 24.65 -5.14 9.73
N LEU A 229 24.46 -6.15 8.89
CA LEU A 229 23.79 -7.40 9.26
C LEU A 229 24.51 -8.13 10.40
N THR A 230 25.84 -8.26 10.32
CA THR A 230 26.64 -8.94 11.35
C THR A 230 26.71 -8.18 12.67
N GLU A 231 26.71 -6.84 12.65
CA GLU A 231 26.88 -6.02 13.85
C GLU A 231 25.57 -5.65 14.56
N SER A 232 24.48 -5.49 13.80
CA SER A 232 23.26 -4.83 14.29
C SER A 232 22.03 -5.73 14.32
N VAL A 233 22.11 -6.95 13.81
CA VAL A 233 20.98 -7.88 13.75
C VAL A 233 21.37 -9.17 14.46
N VAL A 234 20.67 -9.45 15.57
CA VAL A 234 20.76 -10.76 16.23
C VAL A 234 20.12 -11.80 15.32
N LEU A 235 20.91 -12.75 14.86
CA LEU A 235 20.49 -13.87 14.01
C LEU A 235 20.80 -15.19 14.71
N GLY A 236 20.40 -16.32 14.13
CA GLY A 236 20.86 -17.62 14.61
C GLY A 236 22.39 -17.73 14.48
N VAL A 237 23.04 -18.42 15.43
CA VAL A 237 24.51 -18.50 15.53
C VAL A 237 25.16 -18.93 14.21
N ASP A 238 24.58 -19.92 13.53
CA ASP A 238 25.10 -20.44 12.26
C ASP A 238 25.07 -19.39 11.13
N VAL A 239 24.06 -18.52 11.11
CA VAL A 239 23.94 -17.45 10.11
C VAL A 239 24.96 -16.34 10.37
N GLU A 240 25.20 -16.01 11.64
CA GLU A 240 26.22 -15.02 12.00
C GLU A 240 27.62 -15.48 11.62
N GLU A 241 27.93 -16.77 11.81
CA GLU A 241 29.20 -17.36 11.38
C GLU A 241 29.32 -17.37 9.84
N ALA A 242 28.28 -17.79 9.13
CA ALA A 242 28.26 -17.81 7.66
C ALA A 242 28.40 -16.40 7.05
N LEU A 243 27.82 -15.37 7.67
CA LEU A 243 27.96 -13.99 7.19
C LEU A 243 29.40 -13.46 7.28
N ARG A 244 30.23 -14.00 8.19
CA ARG A 244 31.65 -13.61 8.30
C ARG A 244 32.49 -14.14 7.15
N ASP A 245 32.02 -15.16 6.43
CA ASP A 245 32.64 -15.61 5.20
C ASP A 245 32.31 -14.66 4.04
N GLU A 246 33.26 -13.81 3.66
CA GLU A 246 33.13 -12.87 2.55
C GLU A 246 32.93 -13.54 1.18
N SER A 247 33.22 -14.85 1.06
CA SER A 247 33.06 -15.58 -0.19
C SER A 247 31.62 -15.97 -0.50
N GLY A 248 30.76 -16.07 0.51
CA GLY A 248 29.35 -16.44 0.35
C GLY A 248 28.49 -15.36 -0.30
N LEU A 249 27.40 -15.76 -0.95
CA LEU A 249 26.30 -14.88 -1.34
C LEU A 249 25.26 -14.85 -0.22
N PHE A 250 24.38 -13.86 -0.23
CA PHE A 250 23.27 -13.82 0.72
C PHE A 250 22.03 -13.14 0.14
N GLU A 251 20.88 -13.44 0.73
CA GLU A 251 19.59 -12.78 0.53
C GLU A 251 18.93 -12.50 1.88
N CYS A 252 18.12 -11.45 1.96
CA CYS A 252 17.37 -11.14 3.17
C CYS A 252 15.94 -10.70 2.89
N GLY A 253 15.07 -10.88 3.86
CA GLY A 253 13.66 -10.55 3.79
C GLY A 253 12.85 -11.34 4.80
N TRP A 254 11.57 -11.56 4.50
CA TRP A 254 10.67 -12.34 5.34
C TRP A 254 10.35 -13.67 4.68
N THR A 255 10.35 -14.74 5.48
CA THR A 255 9.81 -16.04 5.07
C THR A 255 8.29 -16.04 5.24
N TRP A 256 7.62 -17.19 5.09
CA TRP A 256 6.16 -17.27 5.17
C TRP A 256 5.60 -17.33 6.60
N SER A 257 6.38 -17.82 7.56
CA SER A 257 6.01 -17.93 8.98
C SER A 257 7.26 -17.72 9.86
N LEU A 258 7.20 -18.05 11.14
CA LEU A 258 8.36 -17.97 12.03
C LEU A 258 9.50 -18.88 11.52
N VAL A 259 10.71 -18.31 11.43
CA VAL A 259 11.90 -19.05 10.99
C VAL A 259 12.22 -20.13 11.99
N LYS A 260 12.48 -21.35 11.50
CA LYS A 260 12.91 -22.47 12.32
C LYS A 260 14.12 -22.10 13.16
N ASP A 261 14.08 -22.43 14.44
CA ASP A 261 15.13 -22.14 15.43
C ASP A 261 15.43 -20.63 15.62
N ALA A 262 14.53 -19.73 15.20
CA ALA A 262 14.66 -18.31 15.47
C ALA A 262 14.64 -18.02 16.98
N PRO A 263 15.61 -17.23 17.48
CA PRO A 263 15.68 -16.90 18.90
C PRO A 263 14.41 -16.16 19.35
N GLU A 264 14.08 -16.32 20.62
CA GLU A 264 13.02 -15.52 21.24
C GLU A 264 13.43 -14.05 21.32
N VAL A 265 12.46 -13.16 21.15
CA VAL A 265 12.67 -11.72 21.30
C VAL A 265 12.42 -11.35 22.76
N ALA A 266 13.42 -10.82 23.46
CA ALA A 266 13.23 -10.32 24.82
C ALA A 266 12.24 -9.14 24.81
N THR A 267 11.18 -9.23 25.61
CA THR A 267 10.19 -8.17 25.80
C THR A 267 9.55 -8.29 27.18
N ASP A 268 9.22 -7.14 27.78
CA ASP A 268 8.55 -7.06 29.08
C ASP A 268 7.01 -7.12 28.97
N GLU A 269 6.49 -7.10 27.73
CA GLU A 269 5.05 -7.12 27.45
C GLU A 269 4.47 -8.55 27.58
N PRO A 270 3.24 -8.70 28.12
CA PRO A 270 2.64 -10.01 28.37
C PRO A 270 2.02 -10.61 27.10
N ILE A 271 2.86 -11.00 26.14
CA ILE A 271 2.44 -11.60 24.87
C ILE A 271 2.32 -13.14 24.89
N GLY A 272 2.53 -13.74 26.05
CA GLY A 272 2.55 -15.20 26.21
C GLY A 272 3.82 -15.87 25.67
N PRO A 273 3.85 -17.21 25.62
CA PRO A 273 5.00 -17.96 25.10
C PRO A 273 5.18 -17.72 23.60
N GLN A 274 6.44 -17.56 23.17
CA GLN A 274 6.77 -17.39 21.77
C GLN A 274 6.88 -18.76 21.09
N PRO A 275 6.03 -19.10 20.10
CA PRO A 275 6.02 -20.44 19.52
C PRO A 275 7.29 -20.74 18.72
N ASN A 276 7.62 -22.03 18.56
CA ASN A 276 8.74 -22.45 17.73
C ASN A 276 8.46 -22.18 16.24
N GLY A 277 9.49 -21.80 15.50
CA GLY A 277 9.40 -21.63 14.06
C GLY A 277 9.40 -22.93 13.30
N VAL A 278 8.80 -22.91 12.11
CA VAL A 278 8.65 -24.06 11.21
C VAL A 278 9.14 -23.76 9.80
N ALA A 279 9.26 -22.49 9.44
CA ALA A 279 9.61 -22.09 8.10
C ALA A 279 11.12 -22.21 7.89
N ASP A 280 11.51 -22.72 6.72
CA ASP A 280 12.91 -22.70 6.32
C ASP A 280 13.43 -21.25 6.23
N PRO A 281 14.73 -21.01 6.50
CA PRO A 281 15.34 -19.68 6.49
C PRO A 281 15.59 -19.18 5.06
N VAL A 282 14.53 -19.12 4.25
CA VAL A 282 14.55 -18.65 2.86
C VAL A 282 13.57 -17.50 2.72
N PRO A 283 13.98 -16.32 2.24
CA PRO A 283 13.07 -15.20 2.05
C PRO A 283 12.13 -15.46 0.88
N TYR A 284 10.91 -14.96 1.00
CA TYR A 284 9.89 -14.98 -0.04
C TYR A 284 9.60 -13.54 -0.45
N LEU A 285 9.66 -13.25 -1.74
CA LEU A 285 9.40 -11.89 -2.26
C LEU A 285 8.01 -11.38 -1.86
N TYR A 286 6.98 -12.24 -1.92
CA TYR A 286 5.62 -11.90 -1.51
C TYR A 286 5.55 -11.45 -0.04
N PHE A 287 5.91 -12.33 0.89
CA PHE A 287 5.86 -12.06 2.33
C PHE A 287 6.78 -10.91 2.73
N THR A 288 7.89 -10.72 2.01
CA THR A 288 8.76 -9.56 2.15
C THR A 288 8.01 -8.27 1.81
N VAL A 289 7.32 -8.20 0.66
CA VAL A 289 6.54 -7.01 0.31
C VAL A 289 5.42 -6.74 1.31
N VAL A 290 4.73 -7.78 1.75
CA VAL A 290 3.66 -7.67 2.76
C VAL A 290 4.22 -7.10 4.08
N ALA A 291 5.31 -7.67 4.59
CA ALA A 291 5.95 -7.17 5.81
C ALA A 291 6.44 -5.72 5.65
N LEU A 292 7.00 -5.33 4.50
CA LEU A 292 7.44 -3.97 4.26
C LEU A 292 6.28 -2.96 4.29
N ASP A 293 5.12 -3.31 3.74
CA ASP A 293 3.90 -2.48 3.78
C ASP A 293 3.43 -2.31 5.25
N GLY A 294 3.26 -3.38 6.02
CA GLY A 294 2.76 -3.27 7.40
C GLY A 294 3.74 -2.59 8.37
N ILE A 295 5.06 -2.81 8.21
CA ILE A 295 6.08 -2.13 9.02
C ILE A 295 6.08 -0.62 8.73
N GLN A 296 5.72 -0.19 7.52
CA GLN A 296 5.65 1.23 7.19
C GLN A 296 4.63 1.99 8.05
N ASP A 297 3.53 1.34 8.45
CA ASP A 297 2.47 1.96 9.26
C ASP A 297 2.93 2.32 10.69
N LEU A 298 3.94 1.61 11.22
CA LEU A 298 4.55 1.92 12.53
C LEU A 298 5.23 3.30 12.54
N PHE A 299 5.61 3.81 11.38
CA PHE A 299 6.31 5.09 11.23
C PHE A 299 5.51 6.14 10.46
N SER A 300 4.22 5.90 10.22
CA SER A 300 3.35 6.87 9.60
C SER A 300 3.26 8.15 10.44
N GLU A 301 3.06 9.30 9.79
CA GLU A 301 2.91 10.59 10.48
C GLU A 301 1.79 10.52 11.52
N ARG A 302 0.71 9.80 11.22
CA ARG A 302 -0.41 9.56 12.12
C ARG A 302 0.01 8.77 13.36
N THR A 303 0.67 7.63 13.20
CA THR A 303 1.11 6.78 14.32
C THR A 303 2.02 7.57 15.27
N LEU A 304 2.94 8.36 14.72
CA LEU A 304 3.86 9.20 15.48
C LEU A 304 3.13 10.36 16.17
N THR A 305 2.27 11.08 15.47
CA THR A 305 1.52 12.24 16.00
C THR A 305 0.55 11.85 17.10
N LEU A 306 -0.13 10.70 16.92
CA LEU A 306 -1.05 10.15 17.91
C LEU A 306 -0.34 9.31 18.98
N GLY A 307 0.99 9.20 18.99
CA GLY A 307 1.75 8.46 20.00
C GLY A 307 1.14 7.10 20.33
N LEU A 308 0.82 6.29 19.31
CA LEU A 308 0.05 5.05 19.47
C LEU A 308 0.88 3.90 20.05
N LEU A 309 2.20 4.01 20.00
CA LEU A 309 3.14 2.99 20.46
C LEU A 309 3.58 3.27 21.90
N ASN A 310 3.50 2.25 22.75
CA ASN A 310 4.12 2.28 24.07
C ASN A 310 5.66 2.21 23.98
N PRO A 311 6.41 2.44 25.08
CA PRO A 311 7.87 2.45 25.04
C PRO A 311 8.52 1.16 24.55
N GLU A 312 7.95 0.00 24.88
CA GLU A 312 8.49 -1.30 24.46
C GLU A 312 8.22 -1.55 22.96
N GLN A 313 7.01 -1.21 22.50
CA GLN A 313 6.65 -1.22 21.08
C GLN A 313 7.54 -0.25 20.28
N GLN A 314 7.94 0.90 20.82
CA GLN A 314 8.89 1.79 20.13
C GLN A 314 10.24 1.10 19.88
N LYS A 315 10.77 0.36 20.86
CA LYS A 315 12.01 -0.42 20.68
C LYS A 315 11.85 -1.52 19.62
N LEU A 316 10.74 -2.25 19.67
CA LEU A 316 10.43 -3.28 18.66
C LEU A 316 10.29 -2.67 17.27
N ALA A 317 9.66 -1.50 17.16
CA ALA A 317 9.52 -0.77 15.91
C ALA A 317 10.90 -0.37 15.37
N GLU A 318 11.80 0.18 16.19
CA GLU A 318 13.17 0.49 15.75
C GLU A 318 13.92 -0.75 15.24
N ALA A 319 13.77 -1.90 15.89
CA ALA A 319 14.37 -3.16 15.45
C ALA A 319 13.79 -3.66 14.12
N LEU A 320 12.48 -3.47 13.88
CA LEU A 320 11.82 -3.76 12.60
C LEU A 320 12.25 -2.77 11.53
N ARG A 321 12.39 -1.49 11.86
CA ARG A 321 12.86 -0.44 10.95
C ARG A 321 14.23 -0.77 10.40
N LEU A 322 15.16 -1.22 11.24
CA LEU A 322 16.49 -1.62 10.78
C LEU A 322 16.40 -2.71 9.72
N ARG A 323 15.64 -3.78 9.96
CA ARG A 323 15.43 -4.89 9.01
C ARG A 323 14.73 -4.43 7.73
N TRP A 324 13.74 -3.54 7.87
CA TRP A 324 13.03 -2.89 6.76
C TRP A 324 13.98 -2.10 5.87
N GLU A 325 14.88 -1.31 6.46
CA GLU A 325 15.89 -0.53 5.73
C GLU A 325 16.93 -1.43 5.04
N ILE A 326 17.44 -2.45 5.73
CA ILE A 326 18.39 -3.43 5.19
C ILE A 326 17.81 -4.16 3.99
N THR A 327 16.56 -4.62 4.10
CA THR A 327 15.86 -5.36 3.04
C THR A 327 15.71 -4.51 1.78
N GLN A 328 15.28 -3.26 1.92
CA GLN A 328 15.18 -2.36 0.77
C GLN A 328 16.54 -2.09 0.12
N GLN A 329 17.58 -1.85 0.93
CA GLN A 329 18.93 -1.62 0.40
C GLN A 329 19.45 -2.85 -0.36
N TYR A 330 19.19 -4.06 0.16
CA TYR A 330 19.51 -5.30 -0.51
C TYR A 330 18.80 -5.39 -1.87
N TRP A 331 17.47 -5.42 -1.87
CA TRP A 331 16.68 -5.67 -3.07
C TRP A 331 16.76 -4.54 -4.09
N SER A 332 16.86 -3.27 -3.66
CA SER A 332 17.15 -2.15 -4.56
C SER A 332 18.55 -2.26 -5.17
N GLY A 333 19.52 -2.79 -4.40
CA GLY A 333 20.86 -3.11 -4.87
C GLY A 333 20.87 -4.20 -5.94
N ILE A 334 20.06 -5.24 -5.74
CA ILE A 334 19.91 -6.39 -6.65
C ILE A 334 19.13 -6.00 -7.92
N ALA A 335 18.01 -5.29 -7.77
CA ALA A 335 17.21 -4.80 -8.88
C ALA A 335 18.00 -3.92 -9.86
N ARG A 336 18.96 -3.15 -9.34
CA ARG A 336 19.79 -2.18 -10.07
C ARG A 336 21.27 -2.56 -10.04
N PHE A 337 21.54 -3.86 -10.12
CA PHE A 337 22.90 -4.40 -9.92
C PHE A 337 23.89 -3.89 -10.97
N ASP A 338 23.49 -3.92 -12.24
CA ASP A 338 24.23 -3.34 -13.37
C ASP A 338 23.62 -1.98 -13.75
N ALA A 339 24.47 -0.99 -14.01
CA ALA A 339 24.04 0.36 -14.39
C ALA A 339 23.48 0.41 -15.81
N GLN A 340 23.99 -0.43 -16.73
CA GLN A 340 23.57 -0.41 -18.13
C GLN A 340 22.19 -1.04 -18.32
N ARG A 341 21.96 -2.23 -17.77
CA ARG A 341 20.65 -2.88 -17.79
C ARG A 341 20.34 -3.48 -16.43
N TRP A 342 19.20 -3.12 -15.89
CA TRP A 342 18.80 -3.58 -14.57
C TRP A 342 18.36 -5.05 -14.66
N PRO A 343 18.74 -5.91 -13.69
CA PRO A 343 18.11 -7.21 -13.52
C PRO A 343 16.58 -7.13 -13.53
N LEU A 344 16.01 -6.07 -12.94
CA LEU A 344 14.57 -5.86 -12.88
C LEU A 344 13.90 -5.65 -14.26
N GLU A 345 14.66 -5.22 -15.27
CA GLU A 345 14.14 -5.05 -16.63
C GLU A 345 14.03 -6.39 -17.38
N ASP A 346 14.56 -7.47 -16.83
CA ASP A 346 14.40 -8.82 -17.37
C ASP A 346 13.18 -9.48 -16.70
N ILE A 347 12.06 -9.47 -17.41
CA ILE A 347 10.78 -10.00 -16.96
C ILE A 347 10.51 -11.29 -17.75
N PRO A 348 10.14 -12.41 -17.11
CA PRO A 348 9.83 -12.56 -15.68
C PRO A 348 11.06 -12.75 -14.77
N TRP A 349 10.91 -12.39 -13.49
CA TRP A 349 11.92 -12.60 -12.46
C TRP A 349 11.87 -14.05 -11.97
N ARG A 350 13.05 -14.64 -11.76
CA ARG A 350 13.22 -15.97 -11.18
C ARG A 350 13.71 -15.88 -9.74
N THR A 351 12.96 -16.45 -8.79
CA THR A 351 13.39 -16.55 -7.39
C THR A 351 14.54 -17.55 -7.28
N THR A 352 15.48 -17.29 -6.38
CA THR A 352 16.68 -18.12 -6.24
C THR A 352 16.42 -19.31 -5.32
N GLY A 353 15.69 -19.11 -4.22
CA GLY A 353 15.37 -20.13 -3.22
C GLY A 353 14.30 -21.11 -3.69
N GLN A 354 13.12 -20.61 -4.05
CA GLN A 354 12.00 -21.46 -4.53
C GLN A 354 12.15 -21.88 -6.00
N GLN A 355 13.08 -21.26 -6.75
CA GLN A 355 13.32 -21.49 -8.18
C GLN A 355 12.07 -21.33 -9.06
N LEU A 356 11.18 -20.42 -8.67
CA LEU A 356 9.97 -20.11 -9.40
C LEU A 356 10.18 -18.88 -10.29
N GLU A 357 9.53 -18.84 -11.44
CA GLU A 357 9.64 -17.74 -12.40
C GLU A 357 8.24 -17.20 -12.71
N SER A 358 8.04 -15.89 -12.53
CA SER A 358 6.75 -15.25 -12.75
C SER A 358 6.87 -13.72 -12.85
N PRO A 359 6.05 -13.05 -13.69
CA PRO A 359 5.89 -11.59 -13.64
C PRO A 359 5.50 -11.06 -12.26
N TYR A 360 4.85 -11.88 -11.43
CA TYR A 360 4.54 -11.52 -10.04
C TYR A 360 5.80 -11.23 -9.22
N PHE A 361 6.87 -11.99 -9.42
CA PHE A 361 8.12 -11.77 -8.70
C PHE A 361 8.84 -10.50 -9.20
N SER A 362 8.74 -10.20 -10.50
CA SER A 362 9.21 -8.92 -11.04
C SER A 362 8.45 -7.75 -10.41
N LEU A 363 7.12 -7.87 -10.27
CA LEU A 363 6.30 -6.87 -9.59
C LEU A 363 6.67 -6.75 -8.10
N SER A 364 6.97 -7.86 -7.43
CA SER A 364 7.40 -7.85 -6.03
C SER A 364 8.75 -7.13 -5.85
N VAL A 365 9.72 -7.38 -6.72
CA VAL A 365 11.00 -6.65 -6.68
C VAL A 365 10.81 -5.17 -7.03
N ALA A 366 9.97 -4.87 -8.03
CA ALA A 366 9.59 -3.49 -8.36
C ALA A 366 8.92 -2.79 -7.16
N ALA A 367 8.04 -3.47 -6.43
CA ALA A 367 7.41 -2.95 -5.21
C ALA A 367 8.46 -2.56 -4.17
N ILE A 368 9.45 -3.43 -3.88
CA ILE A 368 10.52 -3.13 -2.93
C ILE A 368 11.37 -1.95 -3.42
N LEU A 369 11.67 -1.88 -4.72
CA LEU A 369 12.37 -0.73 -5.31
C LEU A 369 11.57 0.56 -5.12
N VAL A 370 10.24 0.54 -5.33
CA VAL A 370 9.38 1.73 -5.11
C VAL A 370 9.50 2.24 -3.68
N HIS A 371 9.46 1.38 -2.65
CA HIS A 371 9.68 1.82 -1.26
C HIS A 371 11.04 2.52 -1.07
N ASP A 372 12.11 1.99 -1.66
CA ASP A 372 13.44 2.62 -1.63
C ASP A 372 13.44 3.99 -2.35
N LEU A 373 12.77 4.11 -3.50
CA LEU A 373 12.65 5.37 -4.25
C LEU A 373 11.92 6.46 -3.44
N VAL A 374 10.86 6.10 -2.70
CA VAL A 374 10.14 7.01 -1.79
C VAL A 374 11.12 7.61 -0.78
N ARG A 375 11.95 6.76 -0.18
CA ARG A 375 12.89 7.15 0.89
C ARG A 375 14.02 8.05 0.38
N ARG A 376 14.68 7.68 -0.72
CA ARG A 376 15.96 8.29 -1.14
C ARG A 376 15.83 9.51 -2.06
N ARG A 377 14.60 9.91 -2.44
CA ARG A 377 14.32 10.93 -3.48
C ARG A 377 15.05 10.60 -4.78
N ALA A 378 14.51 9.61 -5.50
CA ALA A 378 15.07 9.08 -6.75
C ALA A 378 15.45 10.14 -7.80
N THR A 379 16.37 9.76 -8.69
CA THR A 379 16.64 10.52 -9.91
C THR A 379 15.52 10.33 -10.93
N ASP A 380 15.37 11.26 -11.87
CA ASP A 380 14.36 11.13 -12.93
C ASP A 380 14.63 9.93 -13.86
N ASP A 381 15.90 9.53 -14.01
CA ASP A 381 16.29 8.32 -14.76
C ASP A 381 15.82 7.03 -14.07
N ASP A 382 16.07 6.90 -12.76
CA ASP A 382 15.62 5.76 -11.97
C ASP A 382 14.09 5.59 -12.07
N LEU A 383 13.38 6.72 -11.99
CA LEU A 383 11.92 6.75 -12.10
C LEU A 383 11.45 6.32 -13.49
N THR A 384 12.03 6.88 -14.56
CA THR A 384 11.62 6.60 -15.95
C THR A 384 11.77 5.12 -16.27
N ARG A 385 12.90 4.50 -15.90
CA ARG A 385 13.12 3.06 -16.08
C ARG A 385 12.11 2.22 -15.29
N THR A 386 11.77 2.67 -14.09
CA THR A 386 10.75 2.00 -13.26
C THR A 386 9.36 2.09 -13.90
N VAL A 387 8.99 3.24 -14.51
CA VAL A 387 7.73 3.37 -15.28
C VAL A 387 7.67 2.34 -16.41
N ASP A 388 8.75 2.19 -17.18
CA ASP A 388 8.81 1.23 -18.28
C ASP A 388 8.63 -0.22 -17.80
N VAL A 389 9.20 -0.56 -16.63
CA VAL A 389 8.97 -1.87 -15.98
C VAL A 389 7.50 -2.06 -15.62
N MET A 390 6.84 -1.06 -15.03
CA MET A 390 5.43 -1.15 -14.63
C MET A 390 4.49 -1.32 -15.83
N GLU A 391 4.74 -0.60 -16.93
CA GLU A 391 3.96 -0.74 -18.17
C GLU A 391 4.12 -2.15 -18.77
N ARG A 392 5.35 -2.67 -18.80
CA ARG A 392 5.63 -4.04 -19.26
C ARG A 392 4.96 -5.09 -18.37
N LEU A 393 4.96 -4.91 -17.04
CA LEU A 393 4.26 -5.82 -16.13
C LEU A 393 2.75 -5.84 -16.40
N ALA A 394 2.16 -4.68 -16.68
CA ALA A 394 0.74 -4.59 -17.05
C ALA A 394 0.43 -5.30 -18.37
N GLU A 395 1.35 -5.21 -19.34
CA GLU A 395 1.25 -5.93 -20.61
C GLU A 395 1.36 -7.44 -20.42
N HIS A 396 2.37 -7.91 -19.68
CA HIS A 396 2.57 -9.32 -19.33
C HIS A 396 1.38 -9.91 -18.55
N GLY A 397 0.74 -9.09 -17.70
CA GLY A 397 -0.48 -9.46 -16.99
C GLY A 397 -1.77 -9.41 -17.82
N ARG A 398 -1.70 -9.02 -19.11
CA ARG A 398 -2.88 -8.79 -19.97
C ARG A 398 -3.90 -7.81 -19.41
N ILE A 399 -3.42 -6.84 -18.62
CA ILE A 399 -4.26 -5.79 -18.05
C ILE A 399 -4.48 -4.67 -19.07
N THR A 400 -3.42 -4.26 -19.76
CA THR A 400 -3.43 -3.20 -20.78
C THR A 400 -3.48 -3.73 -22.22
N SER A 401 -3.47 -5.05 -22.38
CA SER A 401 -3.51 -5.72 -23.68
C SER A 401 -4.54 -6.84 -23.70
N ARG A 402 -5.04 -7.18 -24.88
CA ARG A 402 -6.05 -8.26 -25.03
C ARG A 402 -5.41 -9.62 -24.76
N MET A 403 -6.12 -10.49 -24.04
CA MET A 403 -5.72 -11.89 -23.85
C MET A 403 -5.77 -12.67 -25.18
N ALA A 404 -4.66 -13.32 -25.53
CA ALA A 404 -4.59 -14.24 -26.66
C ALA A 404 -5.18 -15.62 -26.29
N ARG A 405 -5.57 -16.43 -27.29
CA ARG A 405 -6.23 -17.74 -27.05
C ARG A 405 -5.36 -18.73 -26.26
N ASP A 406 -4.03 -18.63 -26.37
CA ASP A 406 -3.07 -19.56 -25.76
C ASP A 406 -2.36 -18.97 -24.53
N ASP A 407 -2.85 -17.85 -23.98
CA ASP A 407 -2.18 -17.12 -22.89
C ASP A 407 -2.58 -17.60 -21.49
N ALA A 408 -2.46 -18.90 -21.26
CA ALA A 408 -2.81 -19.52 -19.98
C ALA A 408 -1.96 -18.96 -18.82
N THR A 409 -0.70 -18.63 -19.07
CA THR A 409 0.23 -18.11 -18.05
C THR A 409 -0.19 -16.74 -17.53
N ALA A 410 -0.66 -15.83 -18.40
CA ALA A 410 -1.18 -14.54 -17.95
C ALA A 410 -2.46 -14.71 -17.12
N LEU A 411 -3.33 -15.66 -17.48
CA LEU A 411 -4.55 -15.95 -16.72
C LEU A 411 -4.23 -16.43 -15.30
N LEU A 412 -3.18 -17.23 -15.12
CA LEU A 412 -2.73 -17.72 -13.81
C LEU A 412 -2.34 -16.59 -12.85
N LEU A 413 -1.96 -15.39 -13.33
CA LEU A 413 -1.69 -14.24 -12.46
C LEU A 413 -2.95 -13.70 -11.78
N HIS A 414 -4.14 -13.99 -12.34
CA HIS A 414 -5.43 -13.53 -11.83
C HIS A 414 -6.23 -14.64 -11.19
N ARG A 415 -6.24 -15.85 -11.77
CA ARG A 415 -6.94 -17.02 -11.21
C ARG A 415 -6.29 -18.34 -11.63
N PRO A 416 -6.03 -19.27 -10.69
CA PRO A 416 -6.23 -19.14 -9.24
C PRO A 416 -5.23 -18.18 -8.57
N GLY A 417 -4.19 -17.74 -9.29
CA GLY A 417 -3.10 -16.95 -8.73
C GLY A 417 -1.77 -17.70 -8.83
N VAL A 418 -0.71 -17.06 -8.32
CA VAL A 418 0.62 -17.66 -8.19
C VAL A 418 0.68 -18.50 -6.91
N ALA A 419 0.94 -19.79 -7.06
CA ALA A 419 1.08 -20.71 -5.93
C ALA A 419 2.53 -20.76 -5.42
N LEU A 420 2.71 -20.45 -4.14
CA LEU A 420 3.99 -20.51 -3.43
C LEU A 420 4.05 -21.79 -2.58
N PRO A 421 4.99 -22.72 -2.83
CA PRO A 421 5.24 -23.82 -1.91
C PRO A 421 5.83 -23.25 -0.61
N LEU A 422 5.33 -23.72 0.54
CA LEU A 422 5.74 -23.24 1.86
C LEU A 422 6.82 -24.16 2.42
N GLN A 423 8.09 -23.87 2.11
CA GLN A 423 9.24 -24.66 2.55
C GLN A 423 9.30 -24.77 4.09
N GLY A 424 9.50 -25.99 4.60
CA GLY A 424 9.46 -26.34 6.02
C GLY A 424 8.08 -26.84 6.50
N SER A 425 7.02 -26.62 5.72
CA SER A 425 5.64 -27.03 6.10
C SER A 425 5.43 -28.56 6.13
N GLU A 426 6.27 -29.32 5.43
CA GLU A 426 6.24 -30.78 5.41
C GLU A 426 6.51 -31.41 6.78
N ALA A 427 7.14 -30.67 7.71
CA ALA A 427 7.31 -31.10 9.09
C ALA A 427 5.98 -31.20 9.86
N LEU A 428 4.92 -30.56 9.36
CA LEU A 428 3.61 -30.47 10.02
C LEU A 428 2.57 -31.44 9.43
N GLY A 429 2.86 -32.05 8.28
CA GLY A 429 1.90 -32.87 7.52
C GLY A 429 2.17 -32.81 6.01
N PRO A 430 1.15 -32.99 5.16
CA PRO A 430 1.29 -32.78 3.72
C PRO A 430 1.87 -31.38 3.41
N PRO A 431 2.82 -31.23 2.46
CA PRO A 431 3.37 -29.93 2.10
C PRO A 431 2.27 -28.93 1.74
N MET A 432 2.41 -27.70 2.23
CA MET A 432 1.43 -26.63 2.05
C MET A 432 1.85 -25.67 0.94
N ARG A 433 0.87 -25.01 0.34
CA ARG A 433 1.06 -23.87 -0.57
C ARG A 433 0.19 -22.67 -0.15
N TRP A 434 0.66 -21.48 -0.51
CA TRP A 434 -0.06 -20.22 -0.40
C TRP A 434 -0.33 -19.66 -1.79
N THR A 435 -1.58 -19.33 -2.11
CA THR A 435 -1.95 -18.86 -3.47
C THR A 435 -2.22 -17.36 -3.44
N ILE A 436 -1.61 -16.64 -4.38
CA ILE A 436 -1.67 -15.18 -4.43
C ILE A 436 -2.34 -14.72 -5.72
N ALA A 437 -3.45 -13.99 -5.59
CA ALA A 437 -4.26 -13.52 -6.71
C ALA A 437 -4.33 -11.98 -6.82
N ASP A 438 -3.45 -11.25 -6.12
CA ASP A 438 -3.51 -9.79 -5.98
C ASP A 438 -2.66 -9.01 -7.02
N PHE A 439 -2.13 -9.67 -8.06
CA PHE A 439 -1.21 -9.08 -9.04
C PHE A 439 -1.67 -7.69 -9.55
N SER A 440 -2.93 -7.60 -10.01
CA SER A 440 -3.50 -6.37 -10.53
C SER A 440 -3.65 -5.27 -9.46
N ALA A 441 -4.02 -5.64 -8.24
CA ALA A 441 -4.18 -4.69 -7.14
C ALA A 441 -2.81 -4.19 -6.66
N GLN A 442 -1.82 -5.08 -6.56
CA GLN A 442 -0.44 -4.72 -6.22
C GLN A 442 0.17 -3.80 -7.30
N LEU A 443 -0.06 -4.09 -8.59
CA LEU A 443 0.37 -3.24 -9.69
C LEU A 443 -0.25 -1.84 -9.60
N LEU A 444 -1.55 -1.75 -9.28
CA LEU A 444 -2.24 -0.47 -9.08
C LEU A 444 -1.62 0.31 -7.92
N LYS A 445 -1.46 -0.32 -6.73
CA LYS A 445 -0.89 0.31 -5.54
C LYS A 445 0.48 0.92 -5.84
N ARG A 446 1.37 0.15 -6.47
CA ARG A 446 2.73 0.63 -6.81
C ARG A 446 2.73 1.71 -7.88
N THR A 447 1.83 1.63 -8.87
CA THR A 447 1.69 2.67 -9.90
C THR A 447 1.24 4.00 -9.28
N VAL A 448 0.25 3.98 -8.38
CA VAL A 448 -0.23 5.17 -7.66
C VAL A 448 0.85 5.75 -6.75
N GLN A 449 1.61 4.91 -6.05
CA GLN A 449 2.75 5.35 -5.23
C GLN A 449 3.84 6.01 -6.09
N LEU A 450 4.14 5.47 -7.28
CA LEU A 450 5.07 6.10 -8.22
C LEU A 450 4.56 7.45 -8.74
N CYS A 451 3.25 7.60 -8.99
CA CYS A 451 2.67 8.90 -9.38
C CYS A 451 2.98 9.99 -8.35
N THR A 452 2.91 9.65 -7.06
CA THR A 452 3.19 10.55 -5.93
C THR A 452 4.66 11.00 -5.89
N LEU A 453 5.58 10.17 -6.39
CA LEU A 453 7.01 10.49 -6.43
C LEU A 453 7.41 11.29 -7.67
N SER A 454 6.67 11.14 -8.76
CA SER A 454 7.05 11.73 -10.03
C SER A 454 7.04 13.26 -9.99
N ARG A 455 8.19 13.85 -10.30
CA ARG A 455 8.33 15.29 -10.55
C ARG A 455 8.37 15.64 -12.03
N ASN A 456 8.50 14.63 -12.88
CA ASN A 456 8.43 14.76 -14.32
C ASN A 456 6.96 14.65 -14.77
N PRO A 457 6.38 15.70 -15.41
CA PRO A 457 5.03 15.65 -15.94
C PRO A 457 4.77 14.47 -16.88
N ASP A 458 5.72 14.11 -17.74
CA ASP A 458 5.55 13.04 -18.73
C ASP A 458 5.44 11.66 -18.04
N SER A 459 6.35 11.38 -17.10
CA SER A 459 6.31 10.14 -16.31
C SER A 459 5.07 10.08 -15.43
N HIS A 460 4.65 11.22 -14.85
CA HIS A 460 3.43 11.31 -14.05
C HIS A 460 2.19 10.99 -14.89
N ASP A 461 2.06 11.58 -16.09
CA ASP A 461 0.94 11.35 -16.99
C ASP A 461 0.88 9.89 -17.50
N ARG A 462 2.04 9.28 -17.80
CA ARG A 462 2.12 7.85 -18.15
C ARG A 462 1.64 6.96 -17.00
N LEU A 463 2.15 7.19 -15.80
CA LEU A 463 1.76 6.42 -14.61
C LEU A 463 0.28 6.61 -14.26
N LEU A 464 -0.26 7.83 -14.39
CA LEU A 464 -1.68 8.09 -14.13
C LEU A 464 -2.58 7.33 -15.12
N ARG A 465 -2.24 7.36 -16.41
CA ARG A 465 -2.95 6.56 -17.43
C ARG A 465 -2.88 5.07 -17.15
N LEU A 466 -1.69 4.58 -16.75
CA LEU A 466 -1.52 3.18 -16.38
C LEU A 466 -2.40 2.82 -15.18
N ALA A 467 -2.40 3.64 -14.13
CA ALA A 467 -3.24 3.43 -12.95
C ALA A 467 -4.73 3.37 -13.31
N GLU A 468 -5.22 4.26 -14.18
CA GLU A 468 -6.61 4.26 -14.65
C GLU A 468 -6.98 3.02 -15.48
N GLN A 469 -6.03 2.48 -16.25
CA GLN A 469 -6.22 1.23 -16.99
C GLN A 469 -6.24 0.00 -16.08
N VAL A 470 -5.32 -0.07 -15.11
CA VAL A 470 -5.28 -1.17 -14.14
C VAL A 470 -6.52 -1.14 -13.25
N PHE A 471 -6.95 0.05 -12.84
CA PHE A 471 -8.17 0.21 -12.04
C PHE A 471 -9.44 -0.13 -12.83
N GLU A 472 -9.54 0.24 -14.10
CA GLU A 472 -10.62 -0.23 -14.99
C GLU A 472 -10.70 -1.77 -15.00
N HIS A 473 -9.56 -2.42 -15.21
CA HIS A 473 -9.48 -3.88 -15.23
C HIS A 473 -9.99 -4.50 -13.90
N LEU A 474 -9.56 -3.97 -12.76
CA LEU A 474 -10.05 -4.42 -11.46
C LEU A 474 -11.55 -4.15 -11.27
N TRP A 475 -12.03 -2.98 -11.70
CA TRP A 475 -13.42 -2.58 -11.50
C TRP A 475 -14.42 -3.43 -12.30
N GLN A 476 -14.00 -3.90 -13.48
CA GLN A 476 -14.76 -4.84 -14.30
C GLN A 476 -14.86 -6.23 -13.66
N ARG A 477 -13.96 -6.59 -12.73
CA ARG A 477 -13.97 -7.86 -12.00
C ARG A 477 -14.88 -7.84 -10.76
N ARG A 478 -15.75 -6.85 -10.61
CA ARG A 478 -16.72 -6.84 -9.52
C ARG A 478 -17.83 -7.83 -9.81
N ILE A 479 -18.25 -8.52 -8.77
CA ILE A 479 -19.39 -9.43 -8.83
C ILE A 479 -20.66 -8.62 -9.13
N GLU A 480 -21.36 -8.97 -10.21
CA GLU A 480 -22.56 -8.25 -10.66
C GLU A 480 -23.85 -8.70 -9.96
N GLU A 481 -23.92 -9.97 -9.53
CA GLU A 481 -25.13 -10.58 -8.98
C GLU A 481 -24.85 -11.41 -7.71
N GLY A 482 -25.87 -11.57 -6.86
CA GLY A 482 -25.81 -12.40 -5.64
C GLY A 482 -25.31 -11.67 -4.38
N GLU A 483 -24.96 -12.45 -3.34
CA GLU A 483 -24.57 -11.93 -2.02
C GLU A 483 -23.28 -11.08 -2.04
N GLY A 484 -22.43 -11.33 -3.04
CA GLY A 484 -21.17 -10.62 -3.27
C GLY A 484 -21.28 -9.34 -4.10
N THR A 485 -22.49 -8.93 -4.52
CA THR A 485 -22.66 -7.85 -5.50
C THR A 485 -21.90 -6.56 -5.12
N GLY A 486 -21.01 -6.12 -6.01
CA GLY A 486 -20.17 -4.94 -5.86
C GLY A 486 -18.85 -5.17 -5.13
N LEU A 487 -18.58 -6.40 -4.67
CA LEU A 487 -17.29 -6.84 -4.14
C LEU A 487 -16.51 -7.60 -5.23
N TRP A 488 -15.31 -8.08 -4.89
CA TRP A 488 -14.45 -8.89 -5.75
C TRP A 488 -14.51 -10.35 -5.34
N ASP A 489 -14.12 -11.34 -6.14
CA ASP A 489 -13.45 -11.21 -7.44
C ASP A 489 -14.13 -12.09 -8.50
N ASP A 490 -14.55 -11.48 -9.61
CA ASP A 490 -15.07 -12.15 -10.81
C ASP A 490 -14.12 -11.95 -12.00
N VAL A 491 -13.11 -12.82 -12.07
CA VAL A 491 -12.14 -12.83 -13.18
C VAL A 491 -12.80 -13.18 -14.52
N HIS A 492 -13.91 -13.92 -14.51
CA HIS A 492 -14.62 -14.32 -15.74
C HIS A 492 -15.22 -13.11 -16.47
N ALA A 493 -15.61 -12.06 -15.75
CA ALA A 493 -16.12 -10.82 -16.32
C ALA A 493 -15.14 -10.16 -17.30
N VAL A 494 -13.84 -10.25 -17.06
CA VAL A 494 -12.80 -9.70 -17.95
C VAL A 494 -12.20 -10.76 -18.86
N TYR A 495 -12.14 -12.00 -18.40
CA TYR A 495 -11.58 -13.13 -19.13
C TYR A 495 -12.64 -14.24 -19.29
N PRO A 496 -13.44 -14.24 -20.36
CA PRO A 496 -14.53 -15.20 -20.53
C PRO A 496 -14.12 -16.67 -20.60
N SER A 497 -12.83 -16.96 -20.86
CA SER A 497 -12.28 -18.32 -20.81
C SER A 497 -11.91 -18.78 -19.40
N ALA A 498 -11.88 -17.88 -18.41
CA ALA A 498 -11.69 -18.23 -17.02
C ALA A 498 -12.93 -18.98 -16.49
N PRO A 499 -12.75 -19.96 -15.59
CA PRO A 499 -13.87 -20.61 -14.94
C PRO A 499 -14.66 -19.59 -14.11
N ARG A 500 -15.99 -19.72 -14.12
CA ARG A 500 -16.84 -18.93 -13.21
C ARG A 500 -16.56 -19.36 -11.77
N SER A 501 -16.48 -18.38 -10.88
CA SER A 501 -16.31 -18.61 -9.46
C SER A 501 -17.65 -18.94 -8.81
N GLU A 502 -17.73 -20.06 -8.11
CA GLU A 502 -18.79 -20.32 -7.12
C GLU A 502 -18.33 -19.95 -5.69
N GLU A 503 -17.10 -19.46 -5.55
CA GLU A 503 -16.50 -19.11 -4.26
C GLU A 503 -17.07 -17.79 -3.71
N PRO A 504 -17.01 -17.59 -2.38
CA PRO A 504 -17.37 -16.31 -1.77
C PRO A 504 -16.52 -15.15 -2.32
N PRO A 505 -16.94 -13.90 -2.07
CA PRO A 505 -16.14 -12.73 -2.39
C PRO A 505 -14.72 -12.83 -1.82
N SER A 506 -13.73 -12.44 -2.63
CA SER A 506 -12.34 -12.29 -2.22
C SER A 506 -12.17 -11.03 -1.38
N TRP A 507 -12.03 -11.22 -0.07
CA TRP A 507 -11.67 -10.14 0.85
C TRP A 507 -10.27 -9.62 0.60
N SER A 508 -9.33 -10.48 0.20
CA SER A 508 -7.98 -10.09 -0.20
C SER A 508 -7.99 -9.05 -1.33
N VAL A 509 -8.69 -9.31 -2.44
CA VAL A 509 -8.75 -8.32 -3.53
C VAL A 509 -9.52 -7.07 -3.12
N THR A 510 -10.62 -7.22 -2.38
CA THR A 510 -11.44 -6.10 -1.91
C THR A 510 -10.66 -5.15 -0.99
N GLU A 511 -9.89 -5.70 -0.07
CA GLU A 511 -9.03 -4.96 0.85
C GLU A 511 -7.92 -4.24 0.07
N ARG A 512 -7.23 -4.91 -0.84
CA ARG A 512 -6.16 -4.28 -1.65
C ARG A 512 -6.67 -3.17 -2.56
N VAL A 513 -7.87 -3.29 -3.12
CA VAL A 513 -8.52 -2.19 -3.86
C VAL A 513 -8.83 -1.02 -2.92
N THR A 514 -9.26 -1.31 -1.68
CA THR A 514 -9.49 -0.28 -0.65
C THR A 514 -8.20 0.47 -0.32
N GLU A 515 -7.10 -0.24 -0.08
CA GLU A 515 -5.78 0.38 0.14
C GLU A 515 -5.37 1.27 -1.05
N CYS A 516 -5.60 0.80 -2.28
CA CYS A 516 -5.30 1.58 -3.49
C CYS A 516 -6.10 2.88 -3.54
N MET A 517 -7.35 2.88 -3.09
CA MET A 517 -8.16 4.11 -3.04
C MET A 517 -7.67 5.07 -1.96
N VAL A 518 -7.16 4.58 -0.82
CA VAL A 518 -6.50 5.42 0.17
C VAL A 518 -5.22 6.04 -0.41
N ALA A 519 -4.36 5.25 -1.03
CA ALA A 519 -3.17 5.77 -1.71
C ALA A 519 -3.50 6.78 -2.83
N ALA A 520 -4.59 6.55 -3.57
CA ALA A 520 -5.05 7.48 -4.60
C ALA A 520 -5.65 8.75 -4.01
N HIS A 521 -6.29 8.70 -2.85
CA HIS A 521 -6.74 9.89 -2.12
C HIS A 521 -5.55 10.79 -1.77
N ASP A 522 -4.45 10.20 -1.28
CA ASP A 522 -3.23 10.95 -0.97
C ASP A 522 -2.59 11.56 -2.22
N LEU A 523 -2.56 10.82 -3.34
CA LEU A 523 -2.11 11.32 -4.63
C LEU A 523 -2.88 12.58 -5.04
N TYR A 524 -4.22 12.54 -5.01
CA TYR A 524 -5.04 13.69 -5.43
C TYR A 524 -5.08 14.84 -4.41
N SER A 525 -4.69 14.57 -3.16
CA SER A 525 -4.54 15.60 -2.12
C SER A 525 -3.23 16.37 -2.24
N GLN A 526 -2.26 15.84 -3.00
CA GLN A 526 -1.00 16.52 -3.26
C GLN A 526 -1.18 17.74 -4.18
N ARG A 527 -0.20 18.64 -4.08
CA ARG A 527 -0.13 19.80 -4.95
C ARG A 527 0.25 19.35 -6.36
N PRO A 528 -0.30 19.97 -7.43
CA PRO A 528 0.10 19.66 -8.80
C PRO A 528 1.61 19.83 -9.02
N ILE A 529 2.15 19.07 -9.97
CA ILE A 529 3.55 19.22 -10.39
C ILE A 529 3.78 20.65 -10.88
N ARG A 530 4.86 21.27 -10.39
CA ARG A 530 5.23 22.63 -10.78
C ARG A 530 5.87 22.62 -12.17
N SER A 531 5.36 23.44 -13.07
CA SER A 531 6.04 23.78 -14.34
C SER A 531 6.76 25.12 -14.17
N THR A 532 8.06 25.12 -14.48
CA THR A 532 8.92 26.31 -14.52
C THR A 532 8.46 27.29 -15.59
N GLU A 533 8.00 26.78 -16.73
CA GLU A 533 7.49 27.53 -17.88
C GLU A 533 6.20 28.26 -17.49
N LEU A 534 5.24 27.54 -16.91
CA LEU A 534 3.98 28.13 -16.44
C LEU A 534 4.21 29.14 -15.31
N THR A 535 5.18 28.89 -14.43
CA THR A 535 5.51 29.84 -13.36
C THR A 535 6.09 31.14 -13.93
N THR A 536 6.96 31.02 -14.93
CA THR A 536 7.57 32.17 -15.62
C THR A 536 6.51 32.97 -16.36
N LEU A 537 5.65 32.29 -17.13
CA LEU A 537 4.53 32.90 -17.85
C LEU A 537 3.55 33.59 -16.88
N ALA A 538 3.15 32.92 -15.81
CA ALA A 538 2.24 33.48 -14.80
C ALA A 538 2.81 34.76 -14.19
N ARG A 539 4.11 34.78 -13.86
CA ARG A 539 4.78 35.96 -13.30
C ARG A 539 4.84 37.12 -14.30
N ALA A 540 5.10 36.84 -15.58
CA ALA A 540 5.07 37.84 -16.64
C ALA A 540 3.67 38.46 -16.79
N LEU A 541 2.64 37.62 -16.92
CA LEU A 541 1.23 38.07 -17.03
C LEU A 541 0.79 38.86 -15.80
N LEU A 542 1.19 38.44 -14.59
CA LEU A 542 0.87 39.18 -13.37
C LEU A 542 1.53 40.55 -13.32
N SER A 543 2.76 40.68 -13.83
CA SER A 543 3.46 41.96 -13.89
C SER A 543 2.72 42.93 -14.81
N GLU A 544 2.38 42.49 -16.02
CA GLU A 544 1.62 43.27 -17.00
C GLU A 544 0.23 43.66 -16.48
N SER A 545 -0.53 42.68 -15.98
CA SER A 545 -1.88 42.93 -15.43
C SER A 545 -1.88 43.94 -14.28
N THR A 546 -0.83 43.90 -13.43
CA THR A 546 -0.69 44.85 -12.31
C THR A 546 -0.41 46.25 -12.84
N HIS A 547 0.44 46.36 -13.86
CA HIS A 547 0.76 47.65 -14.48
C HIS A 547 -0.48 48.27 -15.13
N LEU A 548 -1.21 47.50 -15.94
CA LEU A 548 -2.43 47.97 -16.60
C LEU A 548 -3.54 48.33 -15.61
N LEU A 549 -3.74 47.53 -14.56
CA LEU A 549 -4.69 47.89 -13.49
C LEU A 549 -4.30 49.21 -12.81
N GLY A 550 -3.00 49.40 -12.53
CA GLY A 550 -2.49 50.65 -11.99
C GLY A 550 -2.74 51.83 -12.93
N HIS A 551 -2.58 51.65 -14.23
CA HIS A 551 -2.88 52.67 -15.24
C HIS A 551 -4.38 53.03 -15.26
N GLU A 552 -5.28 52.04 -15.29
CA GLU A 552 -6.73 52.27 -15.25
C GLU A 552 -7.18 53.00 -13.96
N GLN A 553 -6.54 52.71 -12.83
CA GLN A 553 -6.81 53.40 -11.56
C GLN A 553 -6.31 54.86 -11.54
N LEU A 554 -5.32 55.21 -12.37
CA LEU A 554 -4.84 56.59 -12.52
C LEU A 554 -5.77 57.41 -13.42
N GLU A 555 -6.24 56.82 -14.52
CA GLU A 555 -7.08 57.50 -15.52
C GLU A 555 -8.50 57.78 -15.00
N VAL A 556 -9.04 56.95 -14.12
CA VAL A 556 -10.41 57.11 -13.58
C VAL A 556 -10.40 57.12 -12.05
N PRO A 557 -10.74 58.25 -11.40
CA PRO A 557 -10.91 58.29 -9.95
C PRO A 557 -12.07 57.37 -9.55
N ALA A 558 -11.77 56.25 -8.92
CA ALA A 558 -12.79 55.30 -8.49
C ALA A 558 -13.65 55.91 -7.37
N ILE A 559 -14.87 56.35 -7.71
CA ILE A 559 -15.86 56.75 -6.69
C ILE A 559 -16.26 55.48 -5.90
N PRO A 560 -16.06 55.46 -4.56
CA PRO A 560 -16.39 54.30 -3.74
C PRO A 560 -17.88 53.93 -3.89
N GLY A 561 -18.16 52.70 -4.31
CA GLY A 561 -19.53 52.18 -4.45
C GLY A 561 -20.11 52.19 -5.87
N SER A 562 -19.46 52.85 -6.84
CA SER A 562 -19.83 52.79 -8.26
C SER A 562 -19.66 51.38 -8.85
N GLY A 563 -20.38 51.07 -9.93
CA GLY A 563 -20.23 49.79 -10.65
C GLY A 563 -18.80 49.55 -11.13
N GLN A 564 -18.14 50.60 -11.63
CA GLN A 564 -16.75 50.57 -12.08
C GLN A 564 -15.76 50.39 -10.91
N GLY A 565 -15.97 51.05 -9.77
CA GLY A 565 -15.16 50.84 -8.57
C GLY A 565 -15.27 49.41 -8.01
N LYS A 566 -16.44 48.78 -8.12
CA LYS A 566 -16.63 47.36 -7.77
C LYS A 566 -15.90 46.44 -8.75
N ALA A 567 -15.90 46.75 -10.05
CA ALA A 567 -15.18 46.00 -11.07
C ALA A 567 -13.66 46.05 -10.83
N LEU A 568 -13.07 47.24 -10.68
CA LEU A 568 -11.63 47.39 -10.39
C LEU A 568 -11.21 46.68 -9.10
N LYS A 569 -12.04 46.73 -8.05
CA LYS A 569 -11.79 45.99 -6.80
C LYS A 569 -11.86 44.47 -7.00
N SER A 570 -12.76 43.97 -7.85
CA SER A 570 -12.85 42.55 -8.21
C SER A 570 -11.60 42.09 -8.96
N LEU A 571 -11.11 42.88 -9.92
CA LEU A 571 -9.84 42.62 -10.62
C LEU A 571 -8.66 42.56 -9.65
N GLU A 572 -8.58 43.52 -8.72
CA GLU A 572 -7.53 43.55 -7.70
C GLU A 572 -7.55 42.29 -6.82
N ILE A 573 -8.72 41.85 -6.35
CA ILE A 573 -8.87 40.62 -5.56
C ILE A 573 -8.37 39.40 -6.36
N ARG A 574 -8.68 39.32 -7.65
CA ARG A 574 -8.23 38.23 -8.52
C ARG A 574 -6.71 38.25 -8.70
N LEU A 575 -6.09 39.41 -8.93
CA LEU A 575 -4.63 39.53 -9.03
C LEU A 575 -3.94 39.17 -7.71
N ARG A 576 -4.47 39.62 -6.56
CA ARG A 576 -3.92 39.22 -5.25
C ARG A 576 -4.02 37.71 -5.04
N ARG A 577 -5.13 37.08 -5.44
CA ARG A 577 -5.28 35.62 -5.39
C ARG A 577 -4.27 34.93 -6.32
N ALA A 578 -4.14 35.39 -7.55
CA ALA A 578 -3.22 34.83 -8.53
C ALA A 578 -1.76 34.91 -8.03
N ARG A 579 -1.36 36.03 -7.43
CA ARG A 579 -0.03 36.19 -6.80
C ARG A 579 0.19 35.26 -5.61
N ARG A 580 -0.84 34.99 -4.81
CA ARG A 580 -0.75 34.04 -3.69
C ARG A 580 -0.55 32.60 -4.15
N ILE A 581 -1.18 32.21 -5.26
CA ILE A 581 -1.17 30.82 -5.72
C ILE A 581 -0.11 30.54 -6.79
N VAL A 582 0.63 31.54 -7.28
CA VAL A 582 1.55 31.38 -8.43
C VAL A 582 2.59 30.29 -8.23
N ASP A 583 3.11 30.12 -7.01
CA ASP A 583 4.12 29.10 -6.68
C ASP A 583 3.53 27.72 -6.41
N GLU A 584 2.21 27.61 -6.30
CA GLU A 584 1.51 26.36 -5.98
C GLU A 584 0.70 25.84 -7.17
N ARG A 585 0.09 26.75 -7.94
CA ARG A 585 -0.84 26.51 -9.04
C ARG A 585 -0.59 27.53 -10.16
N PRO A 586 0.58 27.48 -10.82
CA PRO A 586 0.95 28.48 -11.82
C PRO A 586 -0.04 28.56 -12.98
N GLY A 587 -0.59 27.42 -13.44
CA GLY A 587 -1.63 27.40 -14.48
C GLY A 587 -2.92 28.15 -14.06
N SER A 588 -3.38 27.98 -12.82
CA SER A 588 -4.53 28.74 -12.31
C SER A 588 -4.21 30.22 -12.13
N ALA A 589 -2.96 30.56 -11.76
CA ALA A 589 -2.51 31.94 -11.71
C ALA A 589 -2.50 32.59 -13.11
N CYS A 590 -2.01 31.88 -14.14
CA CYS A 590 -2.11 32.32 -15.54
C CYS A 590 -3.55 32.59 -15.94
N ALA A 591 -4.47 31.65 -15.69
CA ALA A 591 -5.88 31.82 -16.07
C ALA A 591 -6.53 33.03 -15.40
N LEU A 592 -6.22 33.27 -14.12
CA LEU A 592 -6.69 34.47 -13.41
C LEU A 592 -6.09 35.75 -13.98
N ALA A 593 -4.80 35.76 -14.31
CA ALA A 593 -4.14 36.93 -14.90
C ALA A 593 -4.69 37.24 -16.30
N LEU A 594 -4.85 36.22 -17.17
CA LEU A 594 -5.45 36.37 -18.49
C LEU A 594 -6.90 36.89 -18.42
N SER A 595 -7.69 36.38 -17.47
CA SER A 595 -9.04 36.90 -17.23
C SER A 595 -9.04 38.37 -16.83
N VAL A 596 -8.05 38.81 -16.03
CA VAL A 596 -7.91 40.23 -15.67
C VAL A 596 -7.48 41.08 -16.86
N LEU A 597 -6.51 40.62 -17.66
CA LEU A 597 -6.10 41.31 -18.90
C LEU A 597 -7.28 41.50 -19.85
N GLY A 598 -8.08 40.45 -20.08
CA GLY A 598 -9.25 40.55 -20.96
C GLY A 598 -10.29 41.56 -20.45
N GLU A 599 -10.50 41.66 -19.14
CA GLU A 599 -11.41 42.67 -18.56
C GLU A 599 -10.82 44.08 -18.61
N LEU A 600 -9.52 44.25 -18.40
CA LEU A 600 -8.84 45.55 -18.52
C LEU A 600 -8.88 46.07 -19.96
N GLU A 601 -8.67 45.20 -20.95
CA GLU A 601 -8.79 45.56 -22.37
C GLU A 601 -10.20 46.03 -22.72
N THR A 602 -11.21 45.37 -22.16
CA THR A 602 -12.62 45.77 -22.35
C THR A 602 -12.90 47.15 -21.76
N LEU A 603 -12.30 47.48 -20.60
CA LEU A 603 -12.42 48.79 -19.97
C LEU A 603 -11.68 49.87 -20.77
N ALA A 604 -10.48 49.57 -21.27
CA ALA A 604 -9.71 50.48 -22.11
C ALA A 604 -10.46 50.80 -23.42
N GLN A 605 -11.01 49.79 -24.10
CA GLN A 605 -11.81 50.00 -25.32
C GLN A 605 -13.05 50.85 -25.05
N ALA A 606 -13.79 50.57 -23.96
CA ALA A 606 -14.98 51.35 -23.60
C ALA A 606 -14.64 52.81 -23.29
N ARG A 607 -13.44 53.08 -22.76
CA ARG A 607 -12.93 54.45 -22.54
C ARG A 607 -12.58 55.12 -23.85
N ASP A 608 -11.85 54.44 -24.73
CA ASP A 608 -11.43 55.00 -26.02
C ASP A 608 -12.64 55.33 -26.90
N ASP A 609 -13.67 54.48 -26.88
CA ASP A 609 -14.96 54.74 -27.53
C ASP A 609 -15.68 55.97 -26.93
N ALA A 610 -15.57 56.19 -25.61
CA ALA A 610 -16.16 57.34 -24.91
C ALA A 610 -15.36 58.64 -25.07
N GLN A 611 -14.07 58.57 -25.41
CA GLN A 611 -13.21 59.73 -25.69
C GLN A 611 -13.17 60.10 -27.18
N GLY A 612 -13.46 59.15 -28.07
CA GLY A 612 -13.56 59.36 -29.53
C GLY A 612 -14.94 59.82 -30.02
N ALA A 613 -15.94 59.88 -29.13
CA ALA A 613 -17.27 60.47 -29.36
C ALA A 613 -17.35 61.86 -28.72
#